data_AF-A0A536XVR8-F1
#
_entry.id   AF-A0A536XVR8-F1
#
_cell.length_a   1.000
_cell.length_b   1.000
_cell.length_c   1.000
_cell.angle_alpha   90.00
_cell.angle_beta   90.00
_cell.angle_gamma   90.00
#
_symmetry.space_group_name_H-M   'P 1'
#
loop_
_entity.id
_entity.type
_entity.pdbx_description
1 polymer ?
#
loop_
_entity_poly.entity_id
_entity_poly.type
_entity_poly.pdbx_seq_one_letter_code
_entity_poly.pdbx_strand_id
1 'polypeptide(L)'
;AGAGGNIGTAAVAKSAPDGYTALITSSAFAVNVSLFPDAGYSAERDFIPTVIVASQPNLIFVNANHPARTLAELLSLARTTKTAFASPGSGTTPHLTGENLFNVVAKLGMTP
;
A
#
# COMPACT_ATOMS: atom_id res chain seq x y z
N ALA A 1 0.67 7.25 -15.80
CA ALA A 1 0.48 6.65 -14.46
C ALA A 1 0.35 5.13 -14.61
N GLY A 2 1.00 4.31 -13.77
CA GLY A 2 1.07 2.84 -13.89
C GLY A 2 -0.11 2.06 -13.29
N ALA A 3 -1.23 2.72 -12.98
CA ALA A 3 -2.42 2.14 -12.33
C ALA A 3 -2.10 1.28 -11.08
N GLY A 4 -1.29 1.81 -10.16
CA GLY A 4 -0.89 1.05 -8.95
C GLY A 4 0.00 -0.16 -9.22
N GLY A 5 0.61 -0.26 -10.41
CA GLY A 5 1.41 -1.41 -10.85
C GLY A 5 0.65 -2.35 -11.80
N ASN A 6 -0.67 -2.22 -11.94
CA ASN A 6 -1.51 -3.14 -12.72
C ASN A 6 -1.10 -3.23 -14.18
N ILE A 7 -0.65 -2.14 -14.81
CA ILE A 7 -0.21 -2.17 -16.22
C ILE A 7 0.98 -3.11 -16.41
N GLY A 8 1.97 -3.03 -15.51
CA GLY A 8 3.15 -3.90 -15.54
C GLY A 8 2.79 -5.34 -15.20
N THR A 9 1.98 -5.54 -14.16
CA THR A 9 1.49 -6.87 -13.77
C THR A 9 0.72 -7.53 -14.91
N ALA A 10 -0.23 -6.84 -15.53
CA ALA A 10 -1.00 -7.38 -16.66
C ALA A 10 -0.13 -7.67 -17.89
N ALA A 11 0.92 -6.89 -18.12
CA ALA A 11 1.88 -7.18 -19.19
C ALA A 11 2.65 -8.49 -18.93
N VAL A 12 3.10 -8.73 -17.70
CA VAL A 12 3.76 -9.99 -17.33
C VAL A 12 2.79 -11.16 -17.36
N ALA A 13 1.55 -11.00 -16.87
CA ALA A 13 0.51 -12.03 -16.89
C ALA A 13 0.20 -12.54 -18.31
N LYS A 14 0.37 -11.68 -19.33
CA LYS A 14 0.12 -11.98 -20.74
C LYS A 14 1.37 -12.42 -21.51
N SER A 15 2.53 -12.45 -20.85
CA SER A 15 3.80 -12.85 -21.47
C SER A 15 3.86 -14.37 -21.67
N ALA A 16 4.79 -14.84 -22.51
CA ALA A 16 5.03 -16.27 -22.67
C ALA A 16 5.50 -16.88 -21.33
N PRO A 17 4.96 -18.03 -20.89
CA PRO A 17 5.35 -18.68 -19.63
C PRO A 17 6.64 -19.49 -19.80
N ASP A 18 7.71 -18.84 -20.30
CA ASP A 18 9.00 -19.46 -20.63
C ASP A 18 10.11 -19.17 -19.60
N GLY A 19 9.80 -18.38 -18.57
CA GLY A 19 10.72 -18.04 -17.48
C GLY A 19 11.65 -16.84 -17.75
N TYR A 20 11.60 -16.23 -18.94
CA TYR A 20 12.41 -15.05 -19.26
C TYR A 20 11.79 -13.73 -18.81
N THR A 21 10.50 -13.74 -18.47
CA THR A 21 9.78 -12.58 -17.94
C THR A 21 9.37 -12.84 -16.50
N ALA A 22 9.74 -11.92 -15.60
CA ALA A 22 9.41 -12.00 -14.18
C ALA A 22 8.78 -10.69 -13.68
N LEU A 23 7.90 -10.81 -12.70
CA LEU A 23 7.31 -9.68 -12.00
C LEU A 23 7.98 -9.52 -10.62
N ILE A 24 8.54 -8.34 -10.38
CA ILE A 24 8.87 -7.89 -9.02
C ILE A 24 7.79 -6.92 -8.58
N THR A 25 7.13 -7.23 -7.47
CA THR A 25 6.00 -6.45 -6.98
C THR A 25 5.99 -6.40 -5.44
N SER A 26 5.07 -5.61 -4.89
CA SER A 26 4.83 -5.47 -3.45
C SER A 26 3.47 -6.05 -3.07
N SER A 27 2.99 -5.75 -1.86
CA SER A 27 1.61 -6.06 -1.44
C SER A 27 0.54 -5.54 -2.40
N ALA A 28 0.86 -4.52 -3.21
CA ALA A 28 -0.06 -3.97 -4.22
C ALA A 28 -0.63 -5.06 -5.15
N PHE A 29 0.13 -6.13 -5.42
CA PHE A 29 -0.33 -7.29 -6.19
C PHE A 29 -1.56 -7.98 -5.59
N ALA A 30 -1.60 -8.13 -4.27
CA ALA A 30 -2.74 -8.75 -3.59
C ALA A 30 -3.87 -7.75 -3.32
N VAL A 31 -3.56 -6.46 -3.23
CA VAL A 31 -4.55 -5.42 -2.88
C VAL A 31 -5.32 -4.97 -4.10
N ASN A 32 -4.65 -4.80 -5.24
CA ASN A 32 -5.24 -4.18 -6.42
C ASN A 32 -6.40 -4.99 -7.01
N VAL A 33 -6.43 -6.32 -6.84
CA VAL A 33 -7.56 -7.16 -7.25
C VAL A 33 -8.86 -6.84 -6.51
N SER A 34 -8.77 -6.23 -5.32
CA SER A 34 -9.93 -5.74 -4.55
C SER A 34 -10.16 -4.23 -4.69
N LEU A 35 -9.12 -3.47 -5.01
CA LEU A 35 -9.15 -2.00 -5.05
C LEU A 35 -9.62 -1.47 -6.41
N PHE A 36 -9.29 -2.16 -7.50
CA PHE A 36 -9.70 -1.78 -8.85
C PHE A 36 -10.88 -2.66 -9.30
N PRO A 37 -11.88 -2.09 -9.99
CA PRO A 37 -12.95 -2.88 -10.60
C PRO A 37 -12.43 -3.95 -11.56
N ASP A 38 -11.32 -3.63 -12.25
CA ASP A 38 -10.56 -4.57 -13.06
C ASP A 38 -9.07 -4.27 -12.90
N ALA A 39 -8.33 -5.20 -12.28
CA ALA A 39 -6.88 -5.09 -12.13
C ALA A 39 -6.11 -5.57 -13.37
N GLY A 40 -6.77 -6.24 -14.32
CA GLY A 40 -6.17 -6.77 -15.54
C GLY A 40 -5.40 -8.08 -15.38
N TYR A 41 -5.49 -8.73 -14.22
CA TYR A 41 -4.88 -10.03 -13.93
C TYR A 41 -5.61 -10.75 -12.78
N SER A 42 -5.42 -12.07 -12.69
CA SER A 42 -5.77 -12.91 -11.55
C SER A 42 -4.51 -13.29 -10.78
N ALA A 43 -4.42 -12.85 -9.52
CA ALA A 43 -3.27 -13.15 -8.66
C ALA A 43 -3.05 -14.66 -8.44
N GLU A 44 -4.13 -15.44 -8.41
CA GLU A 44 -4.10 -16.88 -8.12
C GLU A 44 -3.90 -17.76 -9.36
N ARG A 45 -4.33 -17.29 -10.54
CA ARG A 45 -4.31 -18.11 -11.76
C ARG A 45 -3.19 -17.75 -12.73
N ASP A 46 -2.80 -16.47 -12.79
CA ASP A 46 -1.92 -15.99 -13.86
C ASP A 46 -0.44 -15.96 -13.43
N PHE A 47 -0.12 -16.29 -12.17
CA PHE A 47 1.23 -16.21 -11.62
C PHE A 47 1.58 -17.43 -10.77
N ILE A 48 2.86 -17.82 -10.83
CA ILE A 48 3.47 -18.80 -9.92
C ILE A 48 4.37 -18.02 -8.94
N PRO A 49 4.09 -18.07 -7.62
CA PRO A 49 4.93 -17.38 -6.64
C PRO A 49 6.32 -18.03 -6.56
N THR A 50 7.37 -17.22 -6.67
CA THR A 50 8.76 -17.73 -6.68
C THR A 50 9.45 -17.53 -5.33
N VAL A 51 9.61 -16.28 -4.88
CA VAL A 51 10.37 -15.95 -3.67
C VAL A 51 10.00 -14.58 -3.12
N ILE A 52 10.11 -14.41 -1.79
CA ILE A 52 10.09 -13.10 -1.14
C ILE A 52 11.54 -12.58 -1.10
N VAL A 53 11.83 -11.56 -1.91
CA VAL A 53 13.19 -10.99 -2.01
C VAL A 53 13.52 -9.98 -0.91
N ALA A 54 12.50 -9.35 -0.31
CA ALA A 54 12.67 -8.35 0.74
C ALA A 54 11.42 -8.24 1.62
N SER A 55 11.61 -7.85 2.88
CA SER A 55 10.55 -7.47 3.81
C SER A 55 11.01 -6.25 4.61
N GLN A 56 10.12 -5.29 4.83
CA GLN A 56 10.39 -4.07 5.57
C GLN A 56 9.21 -3.72 6.48
N PRO A 57 9.46 -3.21 7.69
CA PRO A 57 8.39 -2.68 8.52
C PRO A 57 7.85 -1.38 7.93
N ASN A 58 6.56 -1.09 8.19
CA ASN A 58 6.02 0.25 7.94
C ASN A 58 6.40 1.18 9.10
N LEU A 59 6.72 2.43 8.78
CA LEU A 59 7.10 3.45 9.77
C LEU A 59 6.13 4.62 9.71
N ILE A 60 5.82 5.19 10.87
CA ILE A 60 5.08 6.44 11.01
C ILE A 60 6.07 7.48 11.49
N PHE A 61 6.15 8.58 10.76
CA PHE A 61 7.00 9.70 11.10
C PHE A 61 6.24 11.01 10.90
N VAL A 62 6.68 12.02 11.63
CA VAL A 62 6.17 13.38 11.55
C VAL A 62 7.34 14.31 11.22
N ASN A 63 7.04 15.54 10.82
CA ASN A 63 8.07 16.57 10.69
C ASN A 63 8.83 16.72 12.03
N ALA A 64 10.13 17.03 11.99
CA ALA A 64 10.97 17.17 13.18
C ALA A 64 10.41 18.17 14.22
N ASN A 65 9.76 19.24 13.73
CA ASN A 65 9.15 20.29 14.56
C ASN A 65 7.72 19.96 15.01
N HIS A 66 7.16 18.82 14.61
CA HIS A 66 5.83 18.40 15.04
C HIS A 66 5.82 18.13 16.57
N PRO A 67 4.76 18.52 17.29
CA PRO A 67 4.74 18.43 18.75
C PRO A 67 4.67 16.99 19.28
N ALA A 68 4.06 16.07 18.54
CA ALA A 68 3.98 14.66 18.95
C ALA A 68 5.36 13.96 18.92
N ARG A 69 5.71 13.32 20.04
CA ARG A 69 6.91 12.47 20.21
C ARG A 69 6.55 11.00 20.40
N THR A 70 5.29 10.70 20.66
CA THR A 70 4.76 9.34 20.69
C THR A 70 3.58 9.18 19.73
N LEU A 71 3.27 7.93 19.35
CA LEU A 71 2.07 7.64 18.56
C LEU A 71 0.80 8.05 19.32
N ALA A 72 0.74 7.84 20.63
CA ALA A 72 -0.41 8.23 21.45
C ALA A 72 -0.65 9.74 21.42
N GLU A 73 0.42 10.54 21.52
CA GLU A 73 0.34 12.00 21.38
C GLU A 73 -0.11 12.42 19.99
N LEU A 74 0.40 11.77 18.93
CA LEU A 74 -0.03 12.03 17.55
C LEU A 74 -1.53 11.77 17.39
N LEU A 75 -2.02 10.62 17.85
CA LEU A 75 -3.44 10.27 17.78
C LEU A 75 -4.31 11.22 18.62
N SER A 76 -3.82 11.66 19.78
CA SER A 76 -4.53 12.63 20.61
C SER A 76 -4.64 14.00 19.93
N LEU A 77 -3.55 14.50 19.35
CA LEU A 77 -3.54 15.77 18.61
C LEU A 77 -4.46 15.73 17.39
N ALA A 78 -4.45 14.61 16.65
CA ALA A 78 -5.29 14.43 15.48
C ALA A 78 -6.80 14.42 15.78
N ARG A 79 -7.22 14.23 17.04
CA ARG A 79 -8.64 14.35 17.45
C ARG A 79 -9.11 15.79 17.51
N THR A 80 -8.22 16.72 17.84
CA THR A 80 -8.55 18.15 18.00
C THR A 80 -8.14 18.98 16.80
N THR A 81 -7.31 18.44 15.91
CA THR A 81 -6.74 19.17 14.78
C THR A 81 -6.84 18.33 13.52
N LYS A 82 -7.43 18.91 12.48
CA LYS A 82 -7.53 18.28 11.17
C LYS A 82 -6.13 17.96 10.63
N THR A 83 -5.87 16.68 10.44
CA THR A 83 -4.56 16.17 10.04
C THR A 83 -4.74 15.26 8.82
N ALA A 84 -3.76 15.25 7.93
CA ALA A 84 -3.65 14.33 6.80
C ALA A 84 -2.39 13.47 6.97
N PHE A 85 -2.34 12.31 6.34
CA PHE A 85 -1.14 11.48 6.29
C PHE A 85 -0.72 11.27 4.84
N ALA A 86 0.58 11.10 4.59
CA ALA A 86 1.09 10.78 3.26
C ALA A 86 1.47 9.29 3.18
N SER A 87 1.35 8.71 2.00
CA SER A 87 1.82 7.35 1.71
C SER A 87 2.45 7.29 0.32
N PRO A 88 3.21 6.23 -0.03
CA PRO A 88 3.77 6.06 -1.37
C PRO A 88 2.72 5.91 -2.48
N GLY A 89 1.46 5.66 -2.13
CA GLY A 89 0.34 5.57 -3.07
C GLY A 89 -0.70 4.54 -2.66
N SER A 90 -1.87 4.62 -3.27
CA SER A 90 -3.00 3.72 -3.02
C SER A 90 -2.62 2.25 -3.23
N GLY A 91 -3.09 1.39 -2.32
CA GLY A 91 -2.86 -0.06 -2.35
C GLY A 91 -1.52 -0.53 -1.77
N THR A 92 -0.60 0.39 -1.43
CA THR A 92 0.68 0.04 -0.79
C THR A 92 0.51 -0.29 0.71
N THR A 93 1.43 -1.05 1.30
CA THR A 93 1.38 -1.36 2.74
C THR A 93 1.31 -0.13 3.64
N PRO A 94 2.02 1.00 3.38
CA PRO A 94 1.92 2.18 4.23
C PRO A 94 0.57 2.88 4.10
N HIS A 95 -0.03 2.91 2.90
CA HIS A 95 -1.39 3.43 2.70
C HIS A 95 -2.40 2.64 3.54
N LEU A 96 -2.40 1.31 3.40
CA LEU A 96 -3.31 0.46 4.16
C LEU A 96 -3.07 0.53 5.68
N THR A 97 -1.82 0.71 6.10
CA THR A 97 -1.49 0.90 7.52
C THR A 97 -2.06 2.21 8.04
N GLY A 98 -1.91 3.31 7.30
CA GLY A 98 -2.49 4.61 7.65
C GLY A 98 -4.01 4.56 7.72
N GLU A 99 -4.66 3.99 6.70
CA GLU A 99 -6.12 3.80 6.68
C GLU A 99 -6.60 2.97 7.88
N ASN A 100 -5.97 1.82 8.13
CA ASN A 100 -6.35 0.97 9.25
C ASN A 100 -6.13 1.66 10.60
N LEU A 101 -4.96 2.26 10.82
CA LEU A 101 -4.62 2.86 12.10
C LEU A 101 -5.43 4.12 12.38
N PHE A 102 -5.43 5.08 11.44
CA PHE A 102 -6.02 6.40 11.67
C PHE A 102 -7.54 6.37 11.51
N ASN A 103 -8.06 5.63 10.52
CA ASN A 103 -9.49 5.68 10.19
C ASN A 103 -10.30 4.52 10.80
N VAL A 104 -9.79 3.29 10.78
CA VAL A 104 -10.52 2.15 11.34
C VAL A 104 -10.37 2.06 12.87
N VAL A 105 -9.13 2.04 13.35
CA VAL A 105 -8.81 1.85 14.77
C VAL A 105 -9.03 3.14 15.57
N ALA A 106 -8.42 4.24 15.15
CA ALA A 106 -8.47 5.51 15.90
C ALA A 106 -9.70 6.38 15.58
N LYS A 107 -10.41 6.09 14.47
CA LYS A 107 -11.63 6.80 14.01
C LYS A 107 -11.43 8.30 13.84
N LEU A 108 -10.31 8.70 13.25
CA LEU A 108 -9.92 10.11 13.10
C LEU A 108 -10.39 10.73 11.79
N GLY A 109 -10.79 9.94 10.79
CA GLY A 109 -11.21 10.45 9.48
C GLY A 109 -10.10 11.25 8.79
N MET A 110 -8.84 10.84 9.00
CA MET A 110 -7.68 11.44 8.35
C MET A 110 -7.69 11.09 6.87
N THR A 111 -7.45 12.08 6.03
CA THR A 111 -7.33 11.87 4.59
C THR A 111 -5.89 11.51 4.22
N PRO A 112 -5.67 10.50 3.36
CA PRO A 112 -4.38 10.25 2.72
C PRO A 112 -4.00 11.34 1.71
#